data_AF-A0ABD5PYB7-F1
#
_entry.id   AF-A0ABD5PYB7-F1
#
_cell.length_a   1.000
_cell.length_b   1.000
_cell.length_c   1.000
_cell.angle_alpha   90.00
_cell.angle_beta   90.00
_cell.angle_gamma   90.00
#
_symmetry.space_group_name_H-M   'P 1'
#
loop_
_entity.id
_entity.type
_entity.pdbx_description
1 polymer ?
#
loop_
_entity_poly.entity_id
_entity_poly.type
_entity_poly.pdbx_seq_one_letter_code
_entity_poly.pdbx_strand_id
1 'polypeptide(L)'
;MVSRFEDYFPLAVRQWLGEIDLDDPRTVEEIQLAYTDNRITEAEMERRLAVAVNPRTEQIRNAVEPVSGIGPETALNIAAKFESERELREASREDLEDVPNVGPERAAALRERL
;
A
#
# COMPACT_ATOMS: atom_id res chain seq x y z
N MET A 1 -8.43 5.58 32.99
CA MET A 1 -7.65 5.37 31.75
C MET A 1 -7.91 3.94 31.34
N VAL A 2 -8.93 3.70 30.51
CA VAL A 2 -9.35 2.35 30.15
C VAL A 2 -8.42 1.88 29.04
N SER A 3 -7.45 1.04 29.38
CA SER A 3 -6.71 0.28 28.38
C SER A 3 -7.74 -0.58 27.65
N ARG A 4 -7.83 -0.41 26.34
CA ARG A 4 -8.78 -1.14 25.50
C ARG A 4 -8.28 -2.58 25.46
N PHE A 5 -9.05 -3.50 26.02
CA PHE A 5 -8.70 -4.93 26.13
C PHE A 5 -8.34 -5.56 24.76
N GLU A 6 -8.76 -4.91 23.68
CA GLU A 6 -8.50 -5.21 22.27
C GLU A 6 -7.00 -5.12 21.88
N ASP A 7 -6.18 -4.29 22.55
CA ASP A 7 -4.76 -4.10 22.21
C ASP A 7 -3.86 -5.30 22.61
N TYR A 8 -4.37 -6.25 23.39
CA TYR A 8 -3.62 -7.42 23.89
C TYR A 8 -3.83 -8.70 23.08
N PHE A 9 -4.68 -8.67 22.04
CA PHE A 9 -4.90 -9.87 21.24
C PHE A 9 -3.65 -10.20 20.42
N PRO A 10 -3.22 -11.48 20.39
CA PRO A 10 -2.16 -11.93 19.49
C PRO A 10 -2.46 -11.54 18.03
N LEU A 11 -1.43 -11.22 17.25
CA LEU A 11 -1.59 -10.82 15.84
C LEU A 11 -2.42 -11.83 15.04
N ALA A 12 -2.23 -13.14 15.27
CA ALA A 12 -3.02 -14.19 14.63
C ALA A 12 -4.53 -14.10 14.93
N VAL A 13 -4.91 -13.65 16.13
CA VAL A 13 -6.32 -13.44 16.50
C VAL A 13 -6.86 -12.18 15.81
N ARG A 14 -6.07 -11.10 15.76
CA ARG A 14 -6.45 -9.86 15.06
C ARG A 14 -6.60 -10.08 13.55
N GLN A 15 -5.73 -10.90 12.95
CA GLN A 15 -5.86 -11.32 11.55
C GLN A 15 -7.14 -12.13 11.33
N TRP A 16 -7.43 -13.09 12.21
CA TRP A 16 -8.67 -13.89 12.14
C TRP A 16 -9.94 -13.02 12.25
N LEU A 17 -9.89 -11.96 13.06
CA LEU A 17 -10.96 -10.97 13.17
C LEU A 17 -11.04 -10.01 11.97
N GLY A 18 -10.08 -10.07 11.04
CA GLY A 18 -9.98 -9.16 9.89
C GLY A 18 -9.59 -7.73 10.25
N GLU A 19 -9.05 -7.51 11.45
CA GLU A 19 -8.57 -6.18 11.89
C GLU A 19 -7.24 -5.80 11.25
N ILE A 20 -6.44 -6.81 10.90
CA ILE A 20 -5.14 -6.65 10.26
C ILE A 20 -5.01 -7.66 9.13
N ASP A 21 -4.29 -7.29 8.08
CA ASP A 21 -3.96 -8.18 6.97
C ASP A 21 -2.46 -8.51 7.06
N LEU A 22 -2.14 -9.69 7.60
CA LEU A 22 -0.75 -10.18 7.66
C LEU A 22 -0.31 -10.86 6.36
N ASP A 23 -1.22 -11.07 5.41
CA ASP A 23 -0.90 -11.60 4.08
C ASP A 23 -0.52 -10.46 3.12
N ASP A 24 -0.87 -9.22 3.45
CA ASP A 24 -0.40 -8.03 2.76
C ASP A 24 0.98 -7.57 3.31
N PRO A 25 2.08 -7.71 2.53
CA PRO A 25 3.44 -7.36 2.94
C PRO A 25 3.67 -5.84 3.11
N ARG A 26 2.60 -5.05 3.02
CA ARG A 26 2.58 -3.59 3.07
C ARG A 26 1.91 -3.06 4.33
N THR A 27 1.32 -3.92 5.17
CA THR A 27 0.78 -3.53 6.48
C THR A 27 1.91 -3.35 7.48
N VAL A 28 1.72 -2.44 8.44
CA VAL A 28 2.73 -2.19 9.48
C VAL A 28 3.01 -3.46 10.27
N GLU A 29 1.97 -4.24 10.56
CA GLU A 29 2.05 -5.48 11.30
C GLU A 29 2.82 -6.56 10.56
N GLU A 30 2.60 -6.77 9.25
CA GLU A 30 3.40 -7.71 8.46
C GLU A 30 4.85 -7.27 8.42
N ILE A 31 5.12 -5.99 8.17
CA ILE A 31 6.49 -5.47 8.03
C ILE A 31 7.28 -5.68 9.35
N GLN A 32 6.66 -5.40 10.49
CA GLN A 32 7.26 -5.65 11.80
C GLN A 32 7.48 -7.14 12.07
N LEU A 33 6.52 -7.98 11.69
CA LEU A 33 6.65 -9.44 11.81
C LEU A 33 7.78 -9.97 10.92
N ALA A 34 7.88 -9.50 9.67
CA ALA A 34 8.93 -9.88 8.73
C ALA A 34 10.32 -9.55 9.22
N TYR A 35 10.49 -8.39 9.85
CA TYR A 35 11.75 -8.02 10.50
C TYR A 35 12.06 -8.93 11.70
N THR A 36 11.07 -9.12 12.58
CA THR A 36 11.22 -9.96 13.78
C THR A 36 11.57 -11.41 13.43
N ASP A 37 11.01 -11.93 12.34
CA ASP A 37 11.28 -13.26 11.80
C ASP A 37 12.57 -13.33 10.96
N ASN A 38 13.35 -12.24 10.85
CA ASN A 38 14.54 -12.14 10.01
C ASN A 38 14.29 -12.41 8.51
N ARG A 39 13.06 -12.19 8.02
CA ARG A 39 12.71 -12.29 6.59
C ARG A 39 13.17 -11.06 5.80
N ILE A 40 13.32 -9.91 6.46
CA ILE A 40 13.83 -8.66 5.89
C ILE A 40 14.89 -8.04 6.81
N THR A 41 15.75 -7.20 6.26
CA THR A 41 16.73 -6.42 7.03
C THR A 41 16.06 -5.21 7.68
N GLU A 42 16.72 -4.63 8.70
CA GLU A 42 16.27 -3.39 9.33
C GLU A 42 16.11 -2.25 8.29
N ALA A 43 17.07 -2.10 7.38
CA ALA A 43 17.00 -1.09 6.32
C ALA A 43 15.80 -1.28 5.38
N GLU A 44 15.43 -2.53 5.06
CA GLU A 44 14.24 -2.82 4.25
C GLU A 44 12.95 -2.60 5.07
N MET A 45 12.95 -2.93 6.36
CA MET A 45 11.84 -2.62 7.27
C MET A 45 11.57 -1.11 7.32
N GLU A 46 12.60 -0.29 7.56
CA GLU A 46 12.49 1.17 7.60
C GLU A 46 11.92 1.73 6.29
N ARG A 47 12.44 1.26 5.16
CA ARG A 47 11.96 1.66 3.82
C ARG A 47 10.48 1.33 3.65
N ARG A 48 10.03 0.12 4.01
CA ARG A 48 8.63 -0.28 3.89
C ARG A 48 7.72 0.47 4.86
N LEU A 49 8.16 0.68 6.10
CA LEU A 49 7.41 1.45 7.10
C LEU A 49 7.22 2.90 6.65
N ALA A 50 8.25 3.54 6.08
CA ALA A 50 8.13 4.92 5.58
C ALA A 50 7.01 5.09 4.55
N VAL A 51 6.72 4.03 3.78
CA VAL A 51 5.61 3.99 2.82
C VAL A 51 4.30 3.61 3.49
N ALA A 52 4.29 2.58 4.34
CA ALA A 52 3.08 2.06 4.99
C ALA A 52 2.43 3.05 5.96
N VAL A 53 3.23 3.84 6.69
CA VAL A 53 2.73 4.84 7.66
C VAL A 53 2.37 6.17 7.01
N ASN A 54 2.58 6.31 5.70
CA ASN A 54 2.24 7.53 4.99
C ASN A 54 0.74 7.51 4.63
N PRO A 55 -0.11 8.33 5.26
CA PRO A 55 -1.56 8.30 5.02
C PRO A 55 -1.93 8.66 3.58
N ARG A 56 -1.07 9.40 2.86
CA ARG A 56 -1.24 9.69 1.44
C ARG A 56 -1.12 8.42 0.59
N THR A 57 -0.18 7.56 0.93
CA THR A 57 0.05 6.31 0.20
C THR A 57 -1.19 5.43 0.27
N GLU A 58 -1.80 5.30 1.44
CA GLU A 58 -3.04 4.55 1.62
C GLU A 58 -4.19 5.13 0.76
N GLN A 59 -4.36 6.46 0.75
CA GLN A 59 -5.39 7.11 -0.07
C GLN A 59 -5.22 6.81 -1.56
N ILE A 60 -4.00 6.94 -2.08
CA ILE A 60 -3.73 6.67 -3.49
C ILE A 60 -3.96 5.19 -3.80
N ARG A 61 -3.49 4.26 -2.95
CA ARG A 61 -3.72 2.82 -3.14
C ARG A 61 -5.20 2.48 -3.19
N ASN A 62 -5.99 3.00 -2.24
CA ASN A 62 -7.43 2.76 -2.18
C ASN A 62 -8.15 3.28 -3.43
N ALA A 63 -7.66 4.36 -4.06
CA ALA A 63 -8.20 4.89 -5.30
C ALA A 63 -7.87 4.00 -6.52
N VAL A 64 -6.68 3.40 -6.57
CA VAL A 64 -6.19 2.70 -7.78
C VAL A 64 -6.32 1.18 -7.75
N GLU A 65 -6.30 0.53 -6.58
CA GLU A 65 -6.45 -0.93 -6.47
C GLU A 65 -7.77 -1.48 -7.05
N PRO A 66 -8.90 -0.75 -7.03
CA PRO A 66 -10.12 -1.19 -7.71
C PRO A 66 -10.04 -1.16 -9.24
N VAL A 67 -8.99 -0.59 -9.84
CA VAL A 67 -8.80 -0.55 -11.29
C VAL A 67 -8.31 -1.91 -11.76
N SER A 68 -8.97 -2.48 -12.77
CA SER A 68 -8.62 -3.79 -13.31
C SER A 68 -7.16 -3.85 -13.74
N GLY A 69 -6.44 -4.87 -13.25
CA GLY A 69 -5.03 -5.06 -13.55
C GLY A 69 -4.05 -4.22 -12.72
N ILE A 70 -4.53 -3.43 -11.75
CA ILE A 70 -3.70 -2.77 -10.74
C ILE A 70 -3.65 -3.66 -9.49
N GLY A 71 -2.50 -4.31 -9.28
CA GLY A 71 -2.25 -5.09 -8.08
C GLY A 71 -1.58 -4.27 -6.96
N PRO A 72 -1.40 -4.88 -5.78
CA PRO A 72 -0.75 -4.28 -4.63
C PRO A 72 0.59 -3.58 -4.90
N GLU A 73 1.44 -4.21 -5.71
CA GLU A 73 2.76 -3.69 -6.10
C GLU A 73 2.63 -2.48 -7.02
N THR A 74 1.77 -2.57 -8.04
CA THR A 74 1.52 -1.46 -8.96
C THR A 74 0.93 -0.25 -8.21
N ALA A 75 0.00 -0.48 -7.29
CA ALA A 75 -0.60 0.57 -6.46
C ALA A 75 0.46 1.27 -5.59
N LEU A 76 1.43 0.54 -5.05
CA LEU A 76 2.57 1.13 -4.34
C LEU A 76 3.46 1.97 -5.25
N ASN A 77 3.79 1.48 -6.44
CA ASN A 77 4.61 2.23 -7.40
C ASN A 77 3.91 3.55 -7.81
N ILE A 78 2.60 3.52 -7.98
CA ILE A 78 1.79 4.72 -8.24
C ILE A 78 1.86 5.67 -7.03
N ALA A 79 1.62 5.16 -5.82
CA ALA A 79 1.65 5.96 -4.59
C ALA A 79 3.05 6.50 -4.23
N ALA A 80 4.11 5.88 -4.75
CA ALA A 80 5.49 6.37 -4.63
C ALA A 80 5.81 7.48 -5.64
N LYS A 81 5.20 7.46 -6.83
CA LYS A 81 5.39 8.49 -7.85
C LYS A 81 4.57 9.75 -7.57
N PHE A 82 3.32 9.59 -7.14
CA PHE A 82 2.39 10.70 -7.02
C PHE A 82 2.21 11.15 -5.57
N GLU A 83 2.15 12.45 -5.42
CA GLU A 83 1.95 13.17 -4.17
C GLU A 83 0.47 13.37 -3.83
N SER A 84 -0.48 13.08 -4.70
CA SER A 84 -1.88 13.11 -4.29
C SER A 84 -2.75 12.41 -5.31
N GLU A 85 -3.95 12.06 -4.90
CA GLU A 85 -4.99 11.64 -5.84
C GLU A 85 -5.29 12.72 -6.87
N ARG A 86 -5.19 14.01 -6.50
CA ARG A 86 -5.35 15.13 -7.42
C ARG A 86 -4.25 15.16 -8.49
N GLU A 87 -2.99 15.05 -8.06
CA GLU A 87 -1.87 14.99 -9.02
C GLU A 87 -1.96 13.75 -9.91
N LEU A 88 -2.34 12.60 -9.35
CA LEU A 88 -2.59 11.38 -10.12
C LEU A 88 -3.69 11.57 -11.17
N ARG A 89 -4.77 12.29 -10.84
CA ARG A 89 -5.85 12.62 -11.78
C ARG A 89 -5.43 13.59 -12.88
N GLU A 90 -4.55 14.53 -12.55
CA GLU A 90 -4.00 15.51 -13.49
C GLU A 90 -2.88 14.94 -14.36
N ALA A 91 -2.33 13.77 -13.99
CA ALA A 91 -1.24 13.12 -14.69
C ALA A 91 -1.60 12.78 -16.14
N SER A 92 -0.65 13.00 -17.05
CA SER A 92 -0.81 12.59 -18.44
C SER A 92 -0.72 11.07 -18.56
N ARG A 93 -1.10 10.55 -19.73
CA ARG A 93 -0.92 9.12 -20.02
C ARG A 93 0.57 8.71 -19.96
N GLU A 94 1.46 9.55 -20.46
CA GLU A 94 2.90 9.30 -20.42
C GLU A 94 3.41 9.28 -18.96
N ASP A 95 2.94 10.20 -18.11
CA ASP A 95 3.31 10.23 -16.69
C ASP A 95 2.89 8.94 -15.95
N LEU A 96 1.74 8.38 -16.32
CA LEU A 96 1.25 7.11 -15.78
C LEU A 96 2.08 5.94 -16.31
N GLU A 97 2.41 5.91 -17.60
CA GLU A 97 3.22 4.83 -18.22
C GLU A 97 4.67 4.78 -17.71
N ASP A 98 5.19 5.90 -17.23
CA ASP A 98 6.49 5.96 -16.54
C ASP A 98 6.50 5.24 -15.17
N VAL A 99 5.34 4.90 -14.61
CA VAL A 99 5.27 4.13 -13.36
C VAL A 99 5.63 2.66 -13.64
N PRO A 100 6.56 2.05 -12.89
CA PRO A 100 6.89 0.64 -13.07
C PRO A 100 5.64 -0.25 -12.98
N ASN A 101 5.50 -1.15 -13.96
CA ASN A 101 4.36 -2.05 -14.17
C ASN A 101 3.05 -1.39 -14.64
N VAL A 102 3.04 -0.08 -14.94
CA VAL A 102 1.90 0.60 -15.58
C VAL A 102 2.17 0.71 -17.07
N GLY A 103 1.55 -0.18 -17.86
CA GLY A 103 1.60 -0.11 -19.31
C GLY A 103 0.45 0.72 -19.91
N PRO A 104 0.43 0.85 -21.24
CA PRO A 104 -0.60 1.57 -22.00
C PRO A 104 -2.06 1.28 -21.59
N GLU A 105 -2.37 0.01 -21.38
CA GLU A 105 -3.73 -0.44 -21.02
C GLU A 105 -4.09 -0.01 -19.60
N ARG A 106 -3.15 -0.15 -18.65
CA ARG A 106 -3.35 0.25 -17.25
C ARG A 106 -3.45 1.76 -17.11
N ALA A 107 -2.61 2.50 -17.85
CA ALA A 107 -2.68 3.96 -17.90
C ALA A 107 -4.03 4.45 -18.44
N ALA A 108 -4.56 3.81 -19.49
CA ALA A 108 -5.90 4.11 -20.00
C ALA A 108 -6.99 3.83 -18.96
N ALA A 109 -6.95 2.65 -18.32
CA ALA A 109 -7.92 2.26 -17.29
C ALA A 109 -7.89 3.18 -16.06
N LEU A 110 -6.70 3.65 -15.64
CA LEU A 110 -6.55 4.64 -14.58
C LEU A 110 -7.23 5.95 -14.95
N ARG A 111 -7.03 6.44 -16.18
CA ARG A 111 -7.65 7.69 -16.67
C ARG A 111 -9.16 7.62 -16.88
N GLU A 112 -9.70 6.45 -17.17
CA GLU A 112 -11.15 6.27 -17.31
C GLU A 112 -11.86 6.26 -15.95
N ARG A 113 -11.16 5.87 -14.88
CA ARG A 113 -11.75 5.61 -13.57
C ARG A 113 -11.52 6.71 -12.53
N LEU A 114 -10.43 7.46 -12.64
CA LEU A 114 -10.05 8.57 -11.76
C LEU A 114 -10.57 9.90 -12.32
#